data_AF-A0A2K4FMD8-F1
#
_entry.id   AF-A0A2K4FMD8-F1
#
_cell.length_a   1.000
_cell.length_b   1.000
_cell.length_c   1.000
_cell.angle_alpha   90.00
_cell.angle_beta   90.00
_cell.angle_gamma   90.00
#
_symmetry.space_group_name_H-M   'P 1'
#
loop_
_entity.id
_entity.type
_entity.pdbx_description
1 polymer ?
#
loop_
_entity_poly.entity_id
_entity_poly.type
_entity_poly.pdbx_seq_one_letter_code
_entity_poly.pdbx_strand_id
1 'polypeptide(L)'
;MSGQLSRVGLAGAFLGIALGLSPVVSAQDDGQQASAEIRRTRFGVPHIRAQDERGLGYGIGYAYAQDNLCLLANEIVTVNAQRSRYFGPEQVTVEQRQNRVSDLFFSWLNTPQAVSGFWQAQPPQVQQLVEGYAAGYNRALAERKAKGLPEQCASDWVRPITALDLVKLTRRLLVEGGVGQFAEALAGAQPPQATARADAPVAGFAAAATRQQRFALERGSNALAIGSERSFNGRGMLLANPHFPWVGGMRFYQMHLTIPGKLDVMGAALPGLPMINIGFSQHLAWTHTVDSSKHFTLYRLQLDPKDPTRYLLDGKSVPMSQQTVAVDIRQPDGQVQTVSRVVYGSQFGPIVQWPGRLDWDNQFAYSLRDANLENDRVLAQWYAMNKAVTLKDLQDAVHKIQGIPWVNTLAVDDQGQSLYMNVSVVPNVDADKLARCSDPRAGLQLIVLDGSRSECAWGSDSSAVQKGIYAADKLPQLLRRDYVQNSNDSAWMVNPAQPLSGYSPVISQQGQPLGLRARFALERVGQLAKG
;
A
#
# COMPACT_ATOMS: atom_id res chain seq x y z
N MET A 1 -2.48 63.81 0.73
CA MET A 1 -1.67 64.97 1.15
C MET A 1 -1.69 64.99 2.66
N SER A 2 -0.66 64.37 3.24
CA SER A 2 0.36 64.99 4.09
C SER A 2 -0.16 65.23 5.51
N GLY A 3 0.40 64.64 6.54
CA GLY A 3 1.61 63.83 6.64
C GLY A 3 1.96 63.68 8.10
N GLN A 4 3.03 62.95 8.40
CA GLN A 4 3.84 63.20 9.59
C GLN A 4 5.14 62.40 9.49
N LEU A 5 6.26 63.13 9.50
CA LEU A 5 7.62 62.62 9.67
C LEU A 5 8.29 63.46 10.75
N SER A 6 8.58 62.78 11.86
CA SER A 6 9.86 62.72 12.59
C SER A 6 10.61 63.99 12.99
N ARG A 7 10.96 64.05 14.29
CA ARG A 7 12.34 64.07 14.85
C ARG A 7 12.27 64.13 16.39
N VAL A 8 12.63 63.06 17.11
CA VAL A 8 13.94 62.77 17.74
C VAL A 8 14.38 63.82 18.77
N GLY A 9 14.51 63.41 20.04
CA GLY A 9 15.18 64.19 21.07
C GLY A 9 15.24 63.53 22.46
N LEU A 10 16.47 63.15 22.85
CA LEU A 10 17.05 63.03 24.19
C LEU A 10 16.75 61.82 25.09
N ALA A 11 17.87 61.18 25.46
CA ALA A 11 18.02 60.20 26.52
C ALA A 11 17.96 60.89 27.91
N GLY A 12 17.19 60.30 28.81
CA GLY A 12 17.21 60.57 30.24
C GLY A 12 17.18 59.25 31.00
N ALA A 13 18.27 58.95 31.69
CA ALA A 13 18.38 57.78 32.56
C ALA A 13 17.58 58.02 33.85
N PHE A 14 16.58 57.18 34.10
CA PHE A 14 15.95 57.05 35.42
C PHE A 14 15.93 55.57 35.82
N LEU A 15 16.61 55.27 36.92
CA LEU A 15 16.45 54.03 37.69
C LEU A 15 14.98 53.89 38.11
N GLY A 16 14.34 52.79 37.72
CA GLY A 16 12.97 52.49 38.13
C GLY A 16 12.64 51.01 37.96
N ILE A 17 12.86 50.24 39.04
CA ILE A 17 12.14 49.02 39.44
C ILE A 17 11.83 48.02 38.32
N ALA A 18 12.68 46.99 38.23
CA ALA A 18 12.42 45.79 37.44
C ALA A 18 11.22 45.00 38.03
N LEU A 19 10.06 45.11 37.39
CA LEU A 19 9.03 44.09 37.40
C LEU A 19 9.04 43.43 36.02
N GLY A 20 9.49 42.18 35.98
CA GLY A 20 9.64 41.41 34.75
C GLY A 20 8.32 41.24 34.03
N LEU A 21 8.17 41.93 32.90
CA LEU A 21 7.24 41.53 31.85
C LEU A 21 7.98 40.55 30.96
N SER A 22 7.83 39.26 31.25
CA SER A 22 8.11 38.22 30.27
C SER A 22 7.29 38.50 29.01
N PRO A 23 7.82 38.33 27.80
CA PRO A 23 6.97 38.27 26.63
C PRO A 23 5.99 37.11 26.84
N VAL A 24 4.70 37.39 26.76
CA VAL A 24 3.69 36.34 26.59
C VAL A 24 3.98 35.70 25.25
N VAL A 25 4.80 34.65 25.26
CA VAL A 25 4.82 33.67 24.19
C VAL A 25 3.49 32.94 24.33
N SER A 26 2.48 33.42 23.62
CA SER A 26 1.33 32.60 23.30
C SER A 26 1.80 31.52 22.33
N ALA A 27 2.28 30.40 22.88
CA ALA A 27 2.14 29.13 22.19
C ALA A 27 0.63 28.83 22.18
N GLN A 28 -0.07 29.31 21.15
CA GLN A 28 -1.37 28.76 20.82
C GLN A 28 -1.12 27.30 20.46
N ASP A 29 -1.58 26.40 21.32
CA ASP A 29 -1.88 25.05 20.90
C ASP A 29 -3.01 25.20 19.87
N ASP A 30 -2.68 25.14 18.57
CA ASP A 30 -3.63 25.14 17.46
C ASP A 30 -4.54 23.88 17.46
N GLY A 31 -4.53 23.12 18.56
CA GLY A 31 -5.42 22.02 18.84
C GLY A 31 -6.86 22.47 19.02
N GLN A 32 -7.56 22.75 17.91
CA GLN A 32 -8.98 22.43 17.87
C GLN A 32 -9.13 21.00 18.38
N GLN A 33 -9.79 20.86 19.54
CA GLN A 33 -9.99 19.58 20.19
C GLN A 33 -10.75 18.67 19.22
N ALA A 34 -10.07 17.65 18.68
CA ALA A 34 -10.67 16.74 17.71
C ALA A 34 -11.90 16.06 18.34
N SER A 35 -13.03 16.09 17.64
CA SER A 35 -14.30 15.58 18.12
C SER A 35 -15.07 14.89 17.00
N ALA A 36 -15.78 13.82 17.35
CA ALA A 36 -16.66 13.09 16.45
C ALA A 36 -17.87 12.55 17.21
N GLU A 37 -19.03 12.58 16.55
CA GLU A 37 -20.22 11.85 16.95
C GLU A 37 -20.17 10.45 16.32
N ILE A 38 -20.29 9.40 17.13
CA ILE A 38 -20.28 8.01 16.67
C ILE A 38 -21.62 7.37 17.01
N ARG A 39 -22.41 7.06 15.99
CA ARG A 39 -23.67 6.34 16.11
C ARG A 39 -23.51 4.93 15.59
N ARG A 40 -23.73 3.91 16.42
CA ARG A 40 -23.70 2.51 15.97
C ARG A 40 -25.10 2.05 15.61
N THR A 41 -25.23 1.37 14.48
CA THR A 41 -26.49 0.78 14.01
C THR A 41 -26.47 -0.74 14.13
N ARG A 42 -27.41 -1.44 13.48
CA ARG A 42 -27.46 -2.91 13.49
C ARG A 42 -26.11 -3.49 13.08
N PHE A 43 -25.72 -4.59 13.72
CA PHE A 43 -24.40 -5.23 13.57
C PHE A 43 -23.21 -4.40 14.09
N GLY A 44 -23.47 -3.28 14.78
CA GLY A 44 -22.45 -2.45 15.41
C GLY A 44 -21.72 -1.49 14.46
N VAL A 45 -22.19 -1.34 13.22
CA VAL A 45 -21.55 -0.49 12.20
C VAL A 45 -21.51 0.97 12.67
N PRO A 46 -20.31 1.59 12.79
CA PRO A 46 -20.20 2.98 13.21
C PRO A 46 -20.52 3.93 12.05
N HIS A 47 -21.37 4.91 12.35
CA HIS A 47 -21.61 6.10 11.56
C HIS A 47 -20.92 7.26 12.27
N ILE A 48 -19.82 7.73 11.68
CA ILE A 48 -18.88 8.67 12.28
C ILE A 48 -19.08 10.02 11.60
N ARG A 49 -19.48 11.01 12.38
CA ARG A 49 -19.71 12.38 11.92
C ARG A 49 -18.77 13.33 12.63
N ALA A 50 -18.08 14.19 11.87
CA ALA A 50 -17.20 15.22 12.41
C ALA A 50 -17.31 16.53 11.61
N GLN A 51 -16.72 17.60 12.14
CA GLN A 51 -16.71 18.92 11.48
C GLN A 51 -15.58 19.05 10.44
N ASP A 52 -14.52 18.26 10.60
CA ASP A 52 -13.32 18.29 9.76
C ASP A 52 -12.65 16.92 9.69
N GLU A 53 -11.58 16.83 8.91
CA GLU A 53 -10.76 15.65 8.74
C GLU A 53 -10.11 15.12 10.01
N ARG A 54 -9.65 16.01 10.91
CA ARG A 54 -8.98 15.59 12.14
C ARG A 54 -9.97 14.93 13.08
N GLY A 55 -11.16 15.51 13.24
CA GLY A 55 -12.28 14.94 13.97
C GLY A 55 -12.76 13.63 13.34
N LEU A 56 -12.87 13.57 12.00
CA LEU A 56 -13.30 12.35 11.31
C LEU A 56 -12.30 11.20 11.55
N GLY A 57 -11.01 11.48 11.36
CA GLY A 57 -9.92 10.54 11.67
C GLY A 57 -10.00 10.07 13.11
N TYR A 58 -10.19 11.00 14.06
CA TYR A 58 -10.35 10.71 15.48
C TYR A 58 -11.50 9.74 15.77
N GLY A 59 -12.67 9.97 15.18
CA GLY A 59 -13.80 9.06 15.32
C GLY A 59 -13.52 7.66 14.74
N ILE A 60 -12.84 7.58 13.59
CA ILE A 60 -12.44 6.31 12.97
C ILE A 60 -11.50 5.53 13.88
N GLY A 61 -10.40 6.18 14.31
CA GLY A 61 -9.40 5.54 15.17
C GLY A 61 -10.00 5.04 16.48
N TYR A 62 -10.89 5.84 17.08
CA TYR A 62 -11.59 5.47 18.31
C TYR A 62 -12.54 4.28 18.11
N ALA A 63 -13.44 4.34 17.12
CA ALA A 63 -14.38 3.24 16.83
C ALA A 63 -13.65 1.94 16.46
N TYR A 64 -12.64 2.03 15.60
CA TYR A 64 -11.85 0.88 15.18
C TYR A 64 -11.12 0.25 16.37
N ALA A 65 -10.50 1.05 17.23
CA ALA A 65 -9.80 0.56 18.41
C ALA A 65 -10.74 -0.12 19.42
N GLN A 66 -11.96 0.40 19.61
CA GLN A 66 -12.95 -0.26 20.47
C GLN A 66 -13.24 -1.70 20.01
N ASP A 67 -13.28 -1.92 18.70
CA ASP A 67 -13.67 -3.20 18.12
C ASP A 67 -12.47 -4.13 17.84
N ASN A 68 -11.29 -3.56 17.60
CA ASN A 68 -10.15 -4.27 16.97
C ASN A 68 -8.78 -3.94 17.59
N LEU A 69 -8.73 -3.45 18.84
CA LEU A 69 -7.50 -2.98 19.50
C LEU A 69 -6.30 -3.94 19.33
N CYS A 70 -6.47 -5.19 19.77
CA CYS A 70 -5.39 -6.18 19.75
C CYS A 70 -4.86 -6.46 18.34
N LEU A 71 -5.76 -6.46 17.34
CA LEU A 71 -5.40 -6.70 15.96
C LEU A 71 -4.50 -5.57 15.46
N LEU A 72 -4.96 -4.31 15.57
CA LEU A 72 -4.16 -3.19 15.08
C LEU A 72 -2.83 -3.07 15.84
N ALA A 73 -2.84 -3.24 17.16
CA ALA A 73 -1.60 -3.26 17.94
C ALA A 73 -0.61 -4.32 17.42
N ASN A 74 -1.07 -5.53 17.08
CA ASN A 74 -0.23 -6.58 16.51
C ASN A 74 0.34 -6.20 15.13
N GLU A 75 -0.48 -5.56 14.28
CA GLU A 75 -0.01 -5.06 12.99
C GLU A 75 1.02 -3.94 13.15
N ILE A 76 0.86 -3.07 14.15
CA ILE A 76 1.83 -2.02 14.48
C ILE A 76 3.17 -2.63 14.92
N VAL A 77 3.17 -3.68 15.75
CA VAL A 77 4.41 -4.39 16.11
C VAL A 77 5.11 -4.95 14.88
N THR A 78 4.33 -5.48 13.94
CA THR A 78 4.83 -6.05 12.67
C THR A 78 5.55 -5.02 11.83
N VAL A 79 4.89 -3.89 11.53
CA VAL A 79 5.46 -2.88 10.61
C VAL A 79 6.52 -1.99 11.26
N ASN A 80 6.65 -2.04 12.59
CA ASN A 80 7.76 -1.46 13.35
C ASN A 80 8.94 -2.41 13.55
N ALA A 81 8.91 -3.62 12.98
CA ALA A 81 9.98 -4.61 13.10
C ALA A 81 10.30 -4.99 14.56
N GLN A 82 9.26 -5.16 15.38
CA GLN A 82 9.38 -5.45 16.81
C GLN A 82 8.88 -6.85 17.18
N ARG A 83 8.59 -7.72 16.20
CA ARG A 83 7.98 -9.03 16.49
C ARG A 83 8.93 -9.95 17.24
N SER A 84 10.20 -10.00 16.86
CA SER A 84 11.23 -10.84 17.48
C SER A 84 11.50 -10.41 18.91
N ARG A 85 11.36 -9.11 19.20
CA ARG A 85 11.47 -8.53 20.55
C ARG A 85 10.33 -8.99 21.47
N TYR A 86 9.09 -9.01 20.99
CA TYR A 86 7.92 -9.27 21.84
C TYR A 86 7.40 -10.71 21.79
N PHE A 87 7.53 -11.37 20.63
CA PHE A 87 6.97 -12.68 20.36
C PHE A 87 8.05 -13.76 20.14
N GLY A 88 9.33 -13.38 20.15
CA GLY A 88 10.47 -14.27 19.90
C GLY A 88 10.76 -14.43 18.39
N PRO A 89 12.03 -14.66 18.02
CA PRO A 89 12.50 -14.61 16.62
C PRO A 89 11.98 -15.75 15.73
N GLU A 90 11.75 -16.93 16.31
CA GLU A 90 11.38 -18.16 15.58
C GLU A 90 9.86 -18.35 15.46
N GLN A 91 9.06 -17.56 16.19
CA GLN A 91 7.60 -17.56 16.02
C GLN A 91 7.19 -16.95 14.68
N VAL A 92 5.96 -17.24 14.23
CA VAL A 92 5.47 -16.82 12.92
C VAL A 92 4.32 -15.82 12.99
N THR A 93 4.20 -14.97 11.97
CA THR A 93 3.03 -14.12 11.72
C THR A 93 1.82 -14.96 11.30
N VAL A 94 0.63 -14.33 11.21
CA VAL A 94 -0.58 -14.96 10.66
C VAL A 94 -0.34 -15.49 9.24
N GLU A 95 0.45 -14.77 8.45
CA GLU A 95 0.87 -15.14 7.10
C GLU A 95 1.96 -16.21 7.06
N GLN A 96 2.26 -16.86 8.19
CA GLN A 96 3.27 -17.91 8.35
C GLN A 96 4.71 -17.42 8.05
N ARG A 97 5.03 -16.17 8.38
CA ARG A 97 6.38 -15.60 8.21
C ARG A 97 7.11 -15.59 9.55
N GLN A 98 8.34 -16.09 9.61
CA GLN A 98 9.15 -15.98 10.82
C GLN A 98 9.35 -14.52 11.24
N ASN A 99 9.25 -14.24 12.53
CA ASN A 99 9.33 -12.90 13.07
C ASN A 99 10.65 -12.21 12.74
N ARG A 100 11.77 -12.95 12.79
CA ARG A 100 13.09 -12.40 12.41
C ARG A 100 13.17 -11.93 10.95
N VAL A 101 12.50 -12.65 10.04
CA VAL A 101 12.43 -12.29 8.62
C VAL A 101 11.51 -11.09 8.44
N SER A 102 10.36 -11.10 9.11
CA SER A 102 9.42 -9.98 9.14
C SER A 102 10.12 -8.69 9.60
N ASP A 103 10.84 -8.75 10.72
CA ASP A 103 11.50 -7.58 11.29
C ASP A 103 12.62 -7.07 10.39
N LEU A 104 13.45 -7.95 9.82
CA LEU A 104 14.49 -7.53 8.88
C LEU A 104 13.87 -6.83 7.66
N PHE A 105 12.80 -7.40 7.10
CA PHE A 105 12.11 -6.84 5.96
C PHE A 105 11.49 -5.47 6.28
N PHE A 106 10.79 -5.32 7.41
CA PHE A 106 10.16 -4.05 7.76
C PHE A 106 11.16 -3.00 8.24
N SER A 107 12.27 -3.38 8.88
CA SER A 107 13.38 -2.46 9.17
C SER A 107 14.04 -1.94 7.89
N TRP A 108 14.17 -2.80 6.86
CA TRP A 108 14.65 -2.39 5.53
C TRP A 108 13.64 -1.47 4.82
N LEU A 109 12.36 -1.85 4.79
CA LEU A 109 11.29 -1.13 4.08
C LEU A 109 10.99 0.24 4.70
N ASN A 110 11.03 0.35 6.03
CA ASN A 110 10.56 1.51 6.80
C ASN A 110 11.72 2.28 7.42
N THR A 111 12.73 2.63 6.63
CA THR A 111 13.76 3.57 7.06
C THR A 111 13.14 4.91 7.49
N PRO A 112 13.74 5.64 8.43
CA PRO A 112 13.23 6.95 8.86
C PRO A 112 12.99 7.89 7.68
N GLN A 113 13.88 7.90 6.69
CA GLN A 113 13.78 8.73 5.49
C GLN A 113 12.59 8.33 4.63
N ALA A 114 12.37 7.04 4.39
CA ALA A 114 11.28 6.58 3.53
C ALA A 114 9.91 6.81 4.18
N VAL A 115 9.81 6.62 5.51
CA VAL A 115 8.59 6.89 6.27
C VAL A 115 8.30 8.40 6.33
N SER A 116 9.33 9.22 6.61
CA SER A 116 9.17 10.67 6.68
C SER A 116 8.86 11.29 5.31
N GLY A 117 9.51 10.82 4.24
CA GLY A 117 9.23 11.28 2.88
C GLY A 117 7.79 10.96 2.46
N PHE A 118 7.32 9.74 2.72
CA PHE A 118 5.92 9.38 2.48
C PHE A 118 4.96 10.29 3.24
N TRP A 119 5.25 10.58 4.52
CA TRP A 119 4.40 11.45 5.34
C TRP A 119 4.35 12.89 4.83
N GLN A 120 5.50 13.44 4.44
CA GLN A 120 5.62 14.81 3.92
C GLN A 120 4.92 14.99 2.58
N ALA A 121 4.81 13.93 1.77
CA ALA A 121 4.08 13.96 0.51
C ALA A 121 2.55 14.01 0.68
N GLN A 122 2.02 13.74 1.88
CA GLN A 122 0.58 13.71 2.10
C GLN A 122 -0.04 15.12 2.12
N PRO A 123 -1.18 15.33 1.45
CA PRO A 123 -1.93 16.59 1.57
C PRO A 123 -2.36 16.87 3.02
N PRO A 124 -2.50 18.14 3.43
CA PRO A 124 -2.87 18.49 4.80
C PRO A 124 -4.13 17.79 5.33
N GLN A 125 -5.15 17.60 4.47
CA GLN A 125 -6.38 16.90 4.84
C GLN A 125 -6.14 15.42 5.16
N VAL A 126 -5.26 14.77 4.41
CA VAL A 126 -4.86 13.37 4.67
C VAL A 126 -4.02 13.30 5.94
N GLN A 127 -3.14 14.28 6.17
CA GLN A 127 -2.37 14.34 7.41
C GLN A 127 -3.29 14.47 8.63
N GLN A 128 -4.27 15.37 8.57
CA GLN A 128 -5.28 15.54 9.62
C GLN A 128 -6.07 14.25 9.90
N LEU A 129 -6.49 13.52 8.86
CA LEU A 129 -7.17 12.22 9.00
C LEU A 129 -6.30 11.18 9.74
N VAL A 130 -5.04 11.05 9.35
CA VAL A 130 -4.11 10.06 9.92
C VAL A 130 -3.74 10.43 11.36
N GLU A 131 -3.46 11.71 11.64
CA GLU A 131 -3.20 12.21 13.00
C GLU A 131 -4.41 12.04 13.91
N GLY A 132 -5.60 12.38 13.40
CA GLY A 132 -6.87 12.13 14.07
C GLY A 132 -7.01 10.66 14.44
N TYR A 133 -6.80 9.75 13.48
CA TYR A 133 -6.88 8.30 13.70
C TYR A 133 -5.96 7.87 14.86
N ALA A 134 -4.70 8.28 14.84
CA ALA A 134 -3.76 7.95 15.91
C ALA A 134 -4.24 8.46 17.27
N ALA A 135 -4.74 9.70 17.35
CA ALA A 135 -5.29 10.27 18.59
C ALA A 135 -6.54 9.51 19.09
N GLY A 136 -7.45 9.15 18.20
CA GLY A 136 -8.65 8.38 18.51
C GLY A 136 -8.34 6.99 19.05
N TYR A 137 -7.41 6.29 18.39
CA TYR A 137 -6.89 5.00 18.86
C TYR A 137 -6.27 5.13 20.25
N ASN A 138 -5.44 6.16 20.46
CA ASN A 138 -4.73 6.37 21.73
C ASN A 138 -5.70 6.63 22.89
N ARG A 139 -6.79 7.37 22.64
CA ARG A 139 -7.86 7.53 23.63
C ARG A 139 -8.53 6.21 23.97
N ALA A 140 -8.97 5.45 22.98
CA ALA A 140 -9.63 4.15 23.20
C ALA A 140 -8.71 3.18 23.97
N LEU A 141 -7.41 3.19 23.67
CA LEU A 141 -6.41 2.43 24.41
C LEU A 141 -6.32 2.87 25.88
N ALA A 142 -6.24 4.17 26.15
CA ALA A 142 -6.17 4.69 27.52
C ALA A 142 -7.41 4.28 28.34
N GLU A 143 -8.60 4.46 27.77
CA GLU A 143 -9.87 4.03 28.38
C GLU A 143 -9.90 2.51 28.61
N ARG A 144 -9.37 1.72 27.67
CA ARG A 144 -9.31 0.26 27.82
C ARG A 144 -8.30 -0.18 28.88
N LYS A 145 -7.12 0.44 28.95
CA LYS A 145 -6.11 0.14 29.99
C LYS A 145 -6.68 0.39 31.39
N ALA A 146 -7.45 1.46 31.58
CA ALA A 146 -8.12 1.73 32.87
C ALA A 146 -9.13 0.63 33.28
N LYS A 147 -9.65 -0.15 32.33
CA LYS A 147 -10.58 -1.27 32.56
C LYS A 147 -9.92 -2.65 32.50
N GLY A 148 -8.63 -2.73 32.15
CA GLY A 148 -7.93 -3.96 31.82
C GLY A 148 -7.92 -4.29 30.32
N LEU A 149 -6.73 -4.60 29.80
CA LEU A 149 -6.57 -5.06 28.42
C LEU A 149 -7.13 -6.49 28.24
N PRO A 150 -7.67 -6.84 27.06
CA PRO A 150 -8.00 -8.24 26.75
C PRO A 150 -6.79 -9.15 26.91
N GLU A 151 -6.97 -10.35 27.47
CA GLU A 151 -5.88 -11.30 27.79
C GLU A 151 -4.94 -11.54 26.60
N GLN A 152 -5.51 -11.76 25.41
CA GLN A 152 -4.78 -11.98 24.16
C GLN A 152 -3.82 -10.85 23.75
N CYS A 153 -3.96 -9.65 24.31
CA CYS A 153 -3.06 -8.53 24.09
C CYS A 153 -2.73 -7.75 25.37
N ALA A 154 -2.78 -8.40 26.54
CA ALA A 154 -2.42 -7.78 27.81
C ALA A 154 -0.89 -7.74 27.98
N SER A 155 -0.22 -6.87 27.22
CA SER A 155 1.24 -6.77 27.20
C SER A 155 1.72 -5.39 26.73
N ASP A 156 2.99 -5.07 26.99
CA ASP A 156 3.60 -3.76 26.75
C ASP A 156 3.72 -3.38 25.27
N TRP A 157 3.61 -4.37 24.37
CA TRP A 157 3.54 -4.09 22.93
C TRP A 157 2.23 -3.40 22.52
N VAL A 158 1.21 -3.40 23.38
CA VAL A 158 0.01 -2.57 23.21
C VAL A 158 0.27 -1.17 23.78
N ARG A 159 0.76 -0.31 22.90
CA ARG A 159 1.16 1.07 23.19
C ARG A 159 0.35 2.10 22.39
N PRO A 160 0.39 3.39 22.80
CA PRO A 160 -0.02 4.49 21.93
C PRO A 160 0.73 4.45 20.59
N ILE A 161 0.07 4.90 19.53
CA ILE A 161 0.57 4.95 18.15
C ILE A 161 0.69 6.39 17.67
N THR A 162 1.46 6.57 16.60
CA THR A 162 1.68 7.85 15.91
C THR A 162 1.16 7.77 14.47
N ALA A 163 1.08 8.91 13.78
CA ALA A 163 0.82 8.95 12.35
C ALA A 163 1.83 8.10 11.54
N LEU A 164 3.10 8.08 11.98
CA LEU A 164 4.15 7.31 11.32
C LEU A 164 3.95 5.80 11.45
N ASP A 165 3.32 5.31 12.53
CA ASP A 165 2.94 3.90 12.65
C ASP A 165 1.91 3.52 11.57
N LEU A 166 0.95 4.40 11.28
CA LEU A 166 -0.06 4.21 10.24
C LEU A 166 0.53 4.35 8.82
N VAL A 167 1.52 5.22 8.63
CA VAL A 167 2.31 5.29 7.40
C VAL A 167 3.05 3.98 7.15
N LYS A 168 3.71 3.41 8.15
CA LYS A 168 4.39 2.10 8.04
C LYS A 168 3.40 0.98 7.67
N LEU A 169 2.19 1.02 8.22
CA LEU A 169 1.12 0.08 7.88
C LEU A 169 0.63 0.26 6.43
N THR A 170 0.53 1.50 5.96
CA THR A 170 0.19 1.80 4.56
C THR A 170 1.30 1.34 3.60
N ARG A 171 2.57 1.57 3.95
CA ARG A 171 3.73 1.11 3.17
C ARG A 171 3.78 -0.40 3.03
N ARG A 172 3.39 -1.16 4.06
CA ARG A 172 3.19 -2.61 3.96
C ARG A 172 2.16 -2.97 2.89
N LEU A 173 1.01 -2.29 2.88
CA LEU A 173 -0.06 -2.56 1.90
C LEU A 173 0.41 -2.35 0.46
N LEU A 174 1.21 -1.32 0.21
CA LEU A 174 1.71 -0.97 -1.11
C LEU A 174 2.58 -2.06 -1.75
N VAL A 175 3.49 -2.65 -0.97
CA VAL A 175 4.46 -3.64 -1.46
C VAL A 175 3.92 -5.06 -1.46
N GLU A 176 2.66 -5.26 -1.07
CA GLU A 176 2.04 -6.56 -0.93
C GLU A 176 1.99 -7.34 -2.26
N GLY A 177 1.78 -6.65 -3.38
CA GLY A 177 1.82 -7.21 -4.73
C GLY A 177 3.22 -7.29 -5.37
N GLY A 178 4.27 -6.89 -4.63
CA GLY A 178 5.63 -6.79 -5.12
C GLY A 178 6.66 -7.34 -4.14
N VAL A 179 7.58 -6.50 -3.66
CA VAL A 179 8.71 -6.93 -2.83
C VAL A 179 8.29 -7.59 -1.51
N GLY A 180 7.08 -7.33 -1.02
CA GLY A 180 6.49 -8.02 0.14
C GLY A 180 6.35 -9.55 -0.03
N GLN A 181 6.22 -10.02 -1.28
CA GLN A 181 6.21 -11.45 -1.62
C GLN A 181 7.62 -12.08 -1.60
N PHE A 182 8.67 -11.27 -1.46
CA PHE A 182 10.08 -11.66 -1.51
C PHE A 182 10.81 -11.38 -0.19
N ALA A 183 10.09 -11.20 0.92
CA ALA A 183 10.69 -10.93 2.22
C ALA A 183 11.75 -11.97 2.64
N GLU A 184 11.47 -13.27 2.47
CA GLU A 184 12.44 -14.34 2.73
C GLU A 184 13.64 -14.28 1.76
N ALA A 185 13.38 -13.96 0.49
CA ALA A 185 14.42 -13.88 -0.53
C ALA A 185 15.34 -12.68 -0.31
N LEU A 186 14.82 -11.55 0.15
CA LEU A 186 15.59 -10.39 0.58
C LEU A 186 16.40 -10.71 1.85
N ALA A 187 15.76 -11.35 2.83
CA ALA A 187 16.41 -11.68 4.11
C ALA A 187 17.52 -12.74 3.99
N GLY A 188 17.38 -13.65 3.02
CA GLY A 188 18.33 -14.71 2.72
C GLY A 188 19.44 -14.33 1.74
N ALA A 189 19.33 -13.19 1.04
CA ALA A 189 20.30 -12.78 0.04
C ALA A 189 21.67 -12.49 0.66
N GLN A 190 22.67 -13.29 0.31
CA GLN A 190 24.06 -13.13 0.72
C GLN A 190 25.02 -13.54 -0.42
N PRO A 191 26.20 -12.90 -0.53
CA PRO A 191 27.18 -13.29 -1.54
C PRO A 191 27.74 -14.71 -1.27
N PRO A 192 28.22 -15.44 -2.30
CA PRO A 192 28.68 -16.83 -2.19
C PRO A 192 29.78 -17.10 -1.15
N GLN A 193 30.62 -16.09 -0.87
CA GLN A 193 31.67 -16.21 0.15
C GLN A 193 31.13 -16.12 1.59
N ALA A 194 29.94 -15.56 1.78
CA ALA A 194 29.25 -15.47 3.07
C ALA A 194 28.32 -16.69 3.32
N THR A 195 27.82 -17.34 2.28
CA THR A 195 26.93 -18.52 2.39
C THR A 195 27.66 -19.76 2.93
N ALA A 196 28.99 -19.87 2.79
CA ALA A 196 29.77 -20.94 3.42
C ALA A 196 29.80 -20.87 4.96
N ARG A 197 29.30 -19.77 5.57
CA ARG A 197 29.20 -19.56 7.02
C ARG A 197 27.76 -19.45 7.54
N ALA A 198 26.75 -19.48 6.67
CA ALA A 198 25.37 -19.24 7.05
C ALA A 198 24.49 -20.44 6.68
N ASP A 199 24.01 -21.15 7.69
CA ASP A 199 22.84 -22.03 7.59
C ASP A 199 21.61 -21.17 7.26
N ALA A 200 21.45 -20.76 5.99
CA ALA A 200 20.19 -20.22 5.52
C ALA A 200 19.21 -21.41 5.46
N PRO A 201 18.19 -21.50 6.34
CA PRO A 201 17.39 -22.71 6.41
C PRO A 201 16.60 -22.84 5.11
N VAL A 202 16.89 -23.88 4.32
CA VAL A 202 16.11 -24.30 3.15
C VAL A 202 14.61 -24.38 3.48
N ALA A 203 14.27 -24.67 4.74
CA ALA A 203 12.91 -24.66 5.29
C ALA A 203 12.15 -23.34 5.12
N GLY A 204 12.82 -22.17 5.17
CA GLY A 204 12.16 -20.87 5.01
C GLY A 204 11.64 -20.62 3.58
N PHE A 205 12.36 -21.12 2.58
CA PHE A 205 12.01 -20.93 1.16
C PHE A 205 10.87 -21.84 0.70
N ALA A 206 10.81 -23.07 1.21
CA ALA A 206 9.66 -23.95 0.95
C ALA A 206 8.36 -23.35 1.51
N ALA A 207 8.39 -22.83 2.74
CA ALA A 207 7.25 -22.12 3.33
C ALA A 207 6.89 -20.84 2.54
N ALA A 208 7.89 -20.10 2.04
CA ALA A 208 7.66 -18.94 1.17
C ALA A 208 7.02 -19.33 -0.17
N ALA A 209 7.42 -20.44 -0.79
CA ALA A 209 6.81 -20.97 -2.01
C ALA A 209 5.33 -21.28 -1.79
N THR A 210 5.02 -22.01 -0.71
CA THR A 210 3.64 -22.34 -0.32
C THR A 210 2.83 -21.07 -0.03
N ARG A 211 3.44 -20.05 0.58
CA ARG A 211 2.77 -18.76 0.81
C ARG A 211 2.48 -18.03 -0.51
N GLN A 212 3.41 -17.98 -1.46
CA GLN A 212 3.16 -17.38 -2.77
C GLN A 212 2.05 -18.12 -3.53
N GLN A 213 2.02 -19.46 -3.44
CA GLN A 213 0.96 -20.26 -4.04
C GLN A 213 -0.40 -19.99 -3.38
N ARG A 214 -0.47 -19.97 -2.04
CA ARG A 214 -1.69 -19.59 -1.33
C ARG A 214 -2.11 -18.17 -1.63
N PHE A 215 -1.18 -17.22 -1.70
CA PHE A 215 -1.48 -15.85 -2.11
C PHE A 215 -2.18 -15.82 -3.48
N ALA A 216 -1.69 -16.59 -4.46
CA ALA A 216 -2.31 -16.68 -5.78
C ALA A 216 -3.68 -17.38 -5.80
N LEU A 217 -3.93 -18.33 -4.88
CA LEU A 217 -5.16 -19.12 -4.85
C LEU A 217 -6.26 -18.53 -3.94
N GLU A 218 -5.86 -17.97 -2.80
CA GLU A 218 -6.74 -17.51 -1.72
C GLU A 218 -7.08 -16.03 -1.83
N ARG A 219 -6.28 -15.24 -2.59
CA ARG A 219 -6.66 -13.87 -2.94
C ARG A 219 -7.36 -13.85 -4.27
N GLY A 220 -8.66 -13.66 -4.19
CA GLY A 220 -9.52 -13.38 -5.31
C GLY A 220 -10.42 -12.19 -5.00
N SER A 221 -11.12 -11.70 -5.99
CA SER A 221 -12.26 -10.80 -5.84
C SER A 221 -13.16 -10.98 -7.04
N ASN A 222 -14.46 -10.84 -6.84
CA ASN A 222 -15.39 -10.59 -7.92
C ASN A 222 -15.90 -9.16 -7.83
N ALA A 223 -16.06 -8.54 -8.99
CA ALA A 223 -16.73 -7.26 -9.11
C ALA A 223 -17.60 -7.25 -10.38
N LEU A 224 -18.78 -6.65 -10.27
CA LEU A 224 -19.70 -6.47 -11.37
C LEU A 224 -20.35 -5.09 -11.23
N ALA A 225 -20.14 -4.23 -12.21
CA ALA A 225 -20.84 -2.96 -12.35
C ALA A 225 -21.84 -3.10 -13.50
N ILE A 226 -23.13 -2.99 -13.19
CA ILE A 226 -24.23 -3.13 -14.14
C ILE A 226 -24.78 -1.74 -14.44
N GLY A 227 -24.82 -1.39 -15.71
CA GLY A 227 -25.37 -0.13 -16.19
C GLY A 227 -26.86 -0.19 -16.56
N SER A 228 -27.36 0.94 -17.05
CA SER A 228 -28.77 1.21 -17.36
C SER A 228 -29.40 0.30 -18.43
N GLU A 229 -28.59 -0.27 -19.34
CA GLU A 229 -29.08 -1.18 -20.39
C GLU A 229 -29.44 -2.55 -19.83
N ARG A 230 -28.90 -2.92 -18.65
CA ARG A 230 -29.09 -4.25 -18.03
C ARG A 230 -29.82 -4.20 -16.70
N SER A 231 -29.81 -3.07 -15.99
CA SER A 231 -30.55 -2.93 -14.73
C SER A 231 -32.05 -2.73 -14.96
N PHE A 232 -32.87 -3.36 -14.12
CA PHE A 232 -34.34 -3.33 -14.24
C PHE A 232 -34.92 -1.92 -14.09
N ASN A 233 -34.30 -1.06 -13.27
CA ASN A 233 -34.76 0.30 -12.99
C ASN A 233 -33.96 1.37 -13.74
N GLY A 234 -33.07 0.99 -14.65
CA GLY A 234 -32.22 1.90 -15.41
C GLY A 234 -31.12 2.61 -14.59
N ARG A 235 -30.96 2.30 -13.30
CA ARG A 235 -29.90 2.87 -12.44
C ARG A 235 -28.70 1.92 -12.35
N GLY A 236 -27.54 2.44 -11.97
CA GLY A 236 -26.36 1.60 -11.74
C GLY A 236 -26.54 0.61 -10.58
N MET A 237 -25.95 -0.59 -10.72
CA MET A 237 -25.84 -1.56 -9.63
C MET A 237 -24.39 -2.04 -9.53
N LEU A 238 -23.87 -2.14 -8.30
CA LEU A 238 -22.52 -2.63 -8.04
C LEU A 238 -22.55 -3.85 -7.11
N LEU A 239 -21.87 -4.91 -7.53
CA LEU A 239 -21.46 -6.00 -6.66
C LEU A 239 -19.99 -5.81 -6.26
N ALA A 240 -19.75 -5.55 -4.99
CA ALA A 240 -18.44 -5.58 -4.36
C ALA A 240 -18.26 -6.92 -3.62
N ASN A 241 -17.35 -7.77 -4.08
CA ASN A 241 -17.12 -9.08 -3.46
C ASN A 241 -15.62 -9.44 -3.38
N PRO A 242 -14.85 -8.76 -2.50
CA PRO A 242 -13.44 -9.09 -2.27
C PRO A 242 -13.30 -10.42 -1.51
N HIS A 243 -12.34 -11.26 -1.91
CA HIS A 243 -11.96 -12.49 -1.20
C HIS A 243 -10.60 -12.28 -0.54
N PHE A 244 -10.64 -11.83 0.71
CA PHE A 244 -9.47 -11.54 1.54
C PHE A 244 -9.45 -12.45 2.77
N PRO A 245 -8.29 -12.63 3.43
CA PRO A 245 -8.20 -13.40 4.66
C PRO A 245 -9.17 -12.91 5.74
N TRP A 246 -9.81 -13.84 6.44
CA TRP A 246 -10.76 -13.51 7.53
C TRP A 246 -10.06 -13.08 8.83
N VAL A 247 -8.77 -13.38 8.96
CA VAL A 247 -7.94 -13.11 10.14
C VAL A 247 -6.75 -12.22 9.75
N GLY A 248 -6.32 -11.36 10.68
CA GLY A 248 -5.14 -10.51 10.53
C GLY A 248 -5.42 -9.16 9.87
N GLY A 249 -4.34 -8.47 9.50
CA GLY A 249 -4.34 -7.08 9.00
C GLY A 249 -5.00 -6.84 7.64
N MET A 250 -5.62 -7.85 7.03
CA MET A 250 -6.23 -7.76 5.69
C MET A 250 -7.76 -7.90 5.71
N ARG A 251 -8.39 -7.86 6.89
CA ARG A 251 -9.86 -7.87 7.01
C ARG A 251 -10.46 -6.48 6.89
N PHE A 252 -11.63 -6.38 6.28
CA PHE A 252 -12.35 -5.11 6.17
C PHE A 252 -13.10 -4.73 7.45
N TYR A 253 -13.17 -3.43 7.71
CA TYR A 253 -14.02 -2.81 8.72
C TYR A 253 -15.05 -1.91 8.03
N GLN A 254 -16.33 -2.18 8.25
CA GLN A 254 -17.42 -1.41 7.66
C GLN A 254 -17.69 -0.15 8.48
N MET A 255 -17.81 1.00 7.82
CA MET A 255 -18.10 2.28 8.47
C MET A 255 -18.79 3.25 7.50
N HIS A 256 -19.47 4.25 8.06
CA HIS A 256 -19.99 5.41 7.34
C HIS A 256 -19.29 6.66 7.88
N LEU A 257 -18.71 7.46 6.99
CA LEU A 257 -17.98 8.69 7.28
C LEU A 257 -18.74 9.91 6.78
N THR A 258 -18.94 10.91 7.63
CA THR A 258 -19.64 12.15 7.28
C THR A 258 -18.88 13.38 7.77
N ILE A 259 -18.59 14.30 6.85
CA ILE A 259 -18.26 15.70 7.14
C ILE A 259 -19.33 16.55 6.44
N PRO A 260 -20.25 17.21 7.18
CA PRO A 260 -21.36 17.94 6.59
C PRO A 260 -20.93 18.90 5.47
N GLY A 261 -21.57 18.79 4.30
CA GLY A 261 -21.27 19.62 3.13
C GLY A 261 -19.96 19.28 2.40
N LYS A 262 -19.22 18.25 2.83
CA LYS A 262 -17.89 17.94 2.29
C LYS A 262 -17.68 16.46 1.95
N LEU A 263 -18.22 15.55 2.76
CA LEU A 263 -18.03 14.11 2.62
C LEU A 263 -19.25 13.37 3.19
N ASP A 264 -19.78 12.41 2.43
CA ASP A 264 -20.78 11.45 2.88
C ASP A 264 -20.54 10.14 2.10
N VAL A 265 -19.91 9.17 2.76
CA VAL A 265 -19.45 7.94 2.13
C VAL A 265 -19.55 6.77 3.10
N MET A 266 -20.02 5.63 2.60
CA MET A 266 -20.14 4.40 3.37
C MET A 266 -19.49 3.24 2.64
N GLY A 267 -18.85 2.35 3.38
CA GLY A 267 -18.24 1.17 2.80
C GLY A 267 -17.34 0.47 3.79
N ALA A 268 -16.24 -0.08 3.28
CA ALA A 268 -15.29 -0.85 4.05
C ALA A 268 -13.85 -0.35 3.82
N ALA A 269 -13.05 -0.42 4.87
CA ALA A 269 -11.62 -0.08 4.82
C ALA A 269 -10.75 -1.17 5.46
N LEU A 270 -9.50 -1.27 5.01
CA LEU A 270 -8.49 -2.08 5.68
C LEU A 270 -8.00 -1.39 6.97
N PRO A 271 -7.44 -2.15 7.92
CA PRO A 271 -6.98 -1.63 9.20
C PRO A 271 -5.99 -0.46 9.04
N GLY A 272 -6.21 0.61 9.80
CA GLY A 272 -5.31 1.78 9.82
C GLY A 272 -5.47 2.76 8.65
N LEU A 273 -6.35 2.50 7.68
CA LEU A 273 -6.67 3.45 6.61
C LEU A 273 -7.83 4.36 7.04
N PRO A 274 -7.67 5.69 7.05
CA PRO A 274 -8.69 6.61 7.54
C PRO A 274 -9.69 7.04 6.44
N MET A 275 -10.07 6.12 5.55
CA MET A 275 -10.95 6.36 4.39
C MET A 275 -11.52 5.05 3.85
N ILE A 276 -12.65 5.13 3.13
CA ILE A 276 -13.32 3.98 2.52
C ILE A 276 -12.52 3.49 1.31
N ASN A 277 -12.12 2.21 1.29
CA ASN A 277 -11.43 1.63 0.14
C ASN A 277 -12.42 1.12 -0.92
N ILE A 278 -13.49 0.48 -0.48
CA ILE A 278 -14.59 -0.02 -1.32
C ILE A 278 -15.90 0.46 -0.73
N GLY A 279 -16.82 0.97 -1.53
CA GLY A 279 -18.02 1.57 -0.97
C GLY A 279 -18.86 2.36 -1.96
N PHE A 280 -19.65 3.27 -1.42
CA PHE A 280 -20.57 4.10 -2.18
C PHE A 280 -20.84 5.41 -1.45
N SER A 281 -21.23 6.41 -2.23
CA SER A 281 -21.87 7.66 -1.80
C SER A 281 -23.27 7.72 -2.40
N GLN A 282 -23.92 8.89 -2.37
CA GLN A 282 -25.27 9.07 -2.90
C GLN A 282 -25.40 8.75 -4.40
N HIS A 283 -24.39 9.07 -5.21
CA HIS A 283 -24.46 9.04 -6.67
C HIS A 283 -23.49 8.06 -7.33
N LEU A 284 -22.62 7.41 -6.54
CA LEU A 284 -21.49 6.64 -7.04
C LEU A 284 -21.21 5.45 -6.14
N ALA A 285 -20.87 4.31 -6.72
CA ALA A 285 -20.32 3.17 -6.01
C ALA A 285 -19.05 2.66 -6.70
N TRP A 286 -18.08 2.18 -5.93
CA TRP A 286 -16.87 1.55 -6.46
C TRP A 286 -16.37 0.39 -5.61
N THR A 287 -15.63 -0.50 -6.26
CA THR A 287 -14.96 -1.63 -5.63
C THR A 287 -13.64 -1.95 -6.33
N HIS A 288 -12.91 -2.90 -5.76
CA HIS A 288 -11.60 -3.30 -6.23
C HIS A 288 -11.50 -4.83 -6.39
N THR A 289 -10.75 -5.24 -7.40
CA THR A 289 -10.27 -6.62 -7.55
C THR A 289 -8.76 -6.60 -7.71
N VAL A 290 -8.04 -7.61 -7.18
CA VAL A 290 -6.61 -7.75 -7.47
C VAL A 290 -6.41 -7.80 -8.98
N ASP A 291 -5.53 -6.95 -9.52
CA ASP A 291 -5.23 -6.93 -10.94
C ASP A 291 -4.16 -7.97 -11.31
N SER A 292 -4.06 -8.29 -12.60
CA SER A 292 -3.08 -9.26 -13.11
C SER A 292 -1.78 -8.59 -13.57
N SER A 293 -1.67 -7.27 -13.44
CA SER A 293 -0.49 -6.53 -13.84
C SER A 293 0.70 -6.92 -12.97
N LYS A 294 1.90 -6.76 -13.50
CA LYS A 294 3.13 -6.96 -12.73
C LYS A 294 3.53 -5.62 -12.15
N HIS A 295 3.60 -5.51 -10.82
CA HIS A 295 4.01 -4.27 -10.14
C HIS A 295 5.51 -4.20 -9.87
N PHE A 296 6.23 -5.25 -10.24
CA PHE A 296 7.67 -5.35 -10.07
C PHE A 296 8.30 -6.08 -11.26
N THR A 297 9.60 -5.88 -11.44
CA THR A 297 10.44 -6.71 -12.29
C THR A 297 11.67 -7.15 -11.51
N LEU A 298 12.24 -8.27 -11.92
CA LEU A 298 13.58 -8.65 -11.54
C LEU A 298 14.56 -8.20 -12.62
N TYR A 299 15.80 -7.96 -12.22
CA TYR A 299 16.94 -7.73 -13.09
C TYR A 299 17.97 -8.81 -12.79
N ARG A 300 18.31 -9.63 -13.79
CA ARG A 300 19.44 -10.57 -13.70
C ARG A 300 20.71 -9.77 -13.90
N LEU A 301 21.48 -9.61 -12.83
CA LEU A 301 22.76 -8.93 -12.84
C LEU A 301 23.83 -9.91 -13.28
N GLN A 302 24.66 -9.54 -14.26
CA GLN A 302 25.92 -10.24 -14.50
C GLN A 302 26.95 -9.73 -13.51
N LEU A 303 27.53 -10.62 -12.70
CA LEU A 303 28.51 -10.25 -11.68
C LEU A 303 29.89 -10.01 -12.28
N ASP A 304 30.69 -9.19 -11.60
CA ASP A 304 32.11 -9.07 -11.90
C ASP A 304 32.81 -10.41 -11.58
N PRO A 305 33.50 -11.06 -12.53
CA PRO A 305 34.20 -12.32 -12.29
C PRO A 305 35.23 -12.28 -11.14
N LYS A 306 35.66 -11.08 -10.74
CA LYS A 306 36.63 -10.87 -9.65
C LYS A 306 35.98 -10.57 -8.30
N ASP A 307 34.71 -10.17 -8.28
CA ASP A 307 34.02 -9.74 -7.06
C ASP A 307 32.49 -9.95 -7.17
N PRO A 308 31.92 -10.96 -6.48
CA PRO A 308 30.49 -11.26 -6.56
C PRO A 308 29.60 -10.23 -5.84
N THR A 309 30.18 -9.18 -5.25
CA THR A 309 29.45 -8.01 -4.70
C THR A 309 29.47 -6.81 -5.65
N ARG A 310 29.95 -7.01 -6.89
CA ARG A 310 29.91 -6.05 -7.98
C ARG A 310 29.20 -6.67 -9.17
N TYR A 311 28.55 -5.83 -9.98
CA TYR A 311 27.88 -6.25 -11.21
C TYR A 311 28.32 -5.39 -12.39
N LEU A 312 28.26 -5.97 -13.57
CA LEU A 312 28.52 -5.29 -14.82
C LEU A 312 27.27 -4.52 -15.26
N LEU A 313 27.44 -3.26 -15.61
CA LEU A 313 26.44 -2.42 -16.27
C LEU A 313 27.10 -1.73 -17.46
N ASP A 314 26.65 -2.04 -18.67
CA ASP A 314 27.24 -1.58 -19.93
C ASP A 314 28.76 -1.80 -19.99
N GLY A 315 29.19 -2.98 -19.51
CA GLY A 315 30.59 -3.38 -19.43
C GLY A 315 31.39 -2.78 -18.27
N LYS A 316 30.80 -1.90 -17.45
CA LYS A 316 31.46 -1.29 -16.28
C LYS A 316 31.13 -2.05 -15.00
N SER A 317 32.14 -2.35 -14.20
CA SER A 317 31.97 -2.97 -12.88
C SER A 317 31.51 -1.95 -11.84
N VAL A 318 30.29 -2.10 -11.34
CA VAL A 318 29.61 -1.22 -10.38
C VAL A 318 29.44 -1.95 -9.03
N PRO A 319 29.80 -1.34 -7.89
CA PRO A 319 29.57 -1.96 -6.59
C PRO A 319 28.09 -2.03 -6.24
N MET A 320 27.66 -3.11 -5.60
CA MET A 320 26.37 -3.16 -4.93
C MET A 320 26.35 -2.17 -3.74
N SER A 321 25.23 -1.50 -3.52
CA SER A 321 25.00 -0.73 -2.31
C SER A 321 24.81 -1.67 -1.12
N GLN A 322 25.24 -1.27 0.06
CA GLN A 322 25.07 -2.02 1.31
C GLN A 322 24.27 -1.19 2.31
N GLN A 323 23.24 -1.80 2.89
CA GLN A 323 22.47 -1.22 3.99
C GLN A 323 22.56 -2.14 5.19
N THR A 324 23.15 -1.66 6.28
CA THR A 324 23.12 -2.36 7.57
C THR A 324 21.74 -2.19 8.20
N VAL A 325 21.03 -3.31 8.38
CA VAL A 325 19.70 -3.37 8.97
C VAL A 325 19.80 -4.02 10.34
N ALA A 326 19.38 -3.28 11.37
CA ALA A 326 19.37 -3.74 12.75
C ALA A 326 17.97 -4.24 13.15
N VAL A 327 17.92 -5.34 13.91
CA VAL A 327 16.70 -5.93 14.47
C VAL A 327 16.92 -6.30 15.93
N ASP A 328 15.95 -5.97 16.78
CA ASP A 328 15.97 -6.33 18.20
C ASP A 328 15.36 -7.72 18.40
N ILE A 329 16.15 -8.64 18.97
CA ILE A 329 15.76 -10.04 19.16
C ILE A 329 15.75 -10.38 20.64
N ARG A 330 14.64 -10.94 21.12
CA ARG A 330 14.55 -11.52 22.46
C ARG A 330 15.28 -12.86 22.51
N GLN A 331 16.23 -12.97 23.43
CA GLN A 331 17.03 -14.15 23.70
C GLN A 331 16.30 -15.12 24.65
N PRO A 332 16.71 -16.40 24.73
CA PRO A 332 16.12 -17.38 25.64
C PRO A 332 16.18 -16.98 27.13
N ASP A 333 17.19 -16.20 27.53
CA ASP A 333 17.36 -15.66 28.88
C ASP A 333 16.46 -14.44 29.17
N GLY A 334 15.66 -14.01 28.20
CA GLY A 334 14.74 -12.87 28.29
C GLY A 334 15.36 -11.51 27.94
N GLN A 335 16.67 -11.41 27.74
CA GLN A 335 17.32 -10.18 27.31
C GLN A 335 17.01 -9.86 25.84
N VAL A 336 17.13 -8.59 25.45
CA VAL A 336 16.98 -8.16 24.05
C VAL A 336 18.34 -7.77 23.51
N GLN A 337 18.73 -8.40 22.40
CA GLN A 337 19.97 -8.11 21.69
C GLN A 337 19.67 -7.57 20.29
N THR A 338 20.35 -6.50 19.90
CA THR A 338 20.30 -6.01 18.53
C THR A 338 21.23 -6.83 17.64
N VAL A 339 20.68 -7.43 16.59
CA VAL A 339 21.42 -8.18 15.56
C VAL A 339 21.38 -7.37 14.27
N SER A 340 22.53 -7.19 13.63
CA SER A 340 22.64 -6.49 12.35
C SER A 340 22.86 -7.46 11.20
N ARG A 341 22.24 -7.17 10.05
CA ARG A 341 22.50 -7.85 8.78
C ARG A 341 22.68 -6.82 7.66
N VAL A 342 23.55 -7.14 6.72
CA VAL A 342 23.71 -6.33 5.50
C VAL A 342 22.70 -6.79 4.46
N VAL A 343 21.88 -5.85 3.98
CA VAL A 343 21.05 -6.01 2.79
C VAL A 343 21.77 -5.34 1.63
N TYR A 344 21.98 -6.10 0.55
CA TYR A 344 22.63 -5.60 -0.66
C TYR A 344 21.59 -5.04 -1.63
N GLY A 345 22.01 -4.08 -2.46
CA GLY A 345 21.18 -3.50 -3.51
C GLY A 345 21.98 -3.19 -4.77
N SER A 346 21.28 -3.07 -5.89
CA SER A 346 21.79 -2.52 -7.13
C SER A 346 21.12 -1.16 -7.41
N GLN A 347 21.42 -0.54 -8.55
CA GLN A 347 20.67 0.65 -8.98
C GLN A 347 19.16 0.39 -9.21
N PHE A 348 18.77 -0.88 -9.36
CA PHE A 348 17.38 -1.26 -9.60
C PHE A 348 16.60 -1.51 -8.31
N GLY A 349 17.25 -1.91 -7.22
CA GLY A 349 16.59 -2.25 -5.96
C GLY A 349 17.34 -3.30 -5.13
N PRO A 350 16.73 -3.87 -4.08
CA PRO A 350 17.37 -4.88 -3.24
C PRO A 350 17.75 -6.12 -4.03
N ILE A 351 18.84 -6.76 -3.63
CA ILE A 351 19.17 -8.11 -4.08
C ILE A 351 18.24 -9.09 -3.39
N VAL A 352 17.69 -10.03 -4.15
CA VAL A 352 16.85 -11.12 -3.66
C VAL A 352 17.44 -12.45 -4.10
N GLN A 353 17.45 -13.42 -3.19
CA GLN A 353 17.96 -14.76 -3.45
C GLN A 353 16.91 -15.79 -3.12
N TRP A 354 16.63 -16.68 -4.06
CA TRP A 354 15.74 -17.82 -3.84
C TRP A 354 16.43 -19.07 -4.35
N PRO A 355 16.94 -19.95 -3.48
CA PRO A 355 17.68 -21.13 -3.88
C PRO A 355 16.96 -21.97 -4.95
N GLY A 356 17.64 -22.24 -6.07
CA GLY A 356 17.13 -23.00 -7.21
C GLY A 356 16.18 -22.23 -8.14
N ARG A 357 15.95 -20.93 -7.89
CA ARG A 357 15.07 -20.07 -8.70
C ARG A 357 15.72 -18.73 -9.06
N LEU A 358 16.36 -18.09 -8.09
CA LEU A 358 17.02 -16.78 -8.16
C LEU A 358 18.35 -16.87 -7.40
N ASP A 359 19.26 -17.72 -7.87
CA ASP A 359 20.51 -17.97 -7.17
C ASP A 359 21.45 -16.77 -7.25
N TRP A 360 22.14 -16.49 -6.14
CA TRP A 360 23.31 -15.61 -6.13
C TRP A 360 24.54 -16.51 -6.11
N ASP A 361 25.19 -16.63 -7.26
CA ASP A 361 26.41 -17.41 -7.46
C ASP A 361 27.58 -16.49 -7.86
N ASN A 362 28.64 -17.02 -8.47
CA ASN A 362 29.80 -16.22 -8.91
C ASN A 362 29.58 -15.54 -10.26
N GLN A 363 28.47 -15.80 -10.96
CA GLN A 363 28.17 -15.30 -12.30
C GLN A 363 26.96 -14.37 -12.31
N PHE A 364 25.94 -14.65 -11.50
CA PHE A 364 24.68 -13.94 -11.48
C PHE A 364 24.18 -13.63 -10.08
N ALA A 365 23.44 -12.53 -9.98
CA ALA A 365 22.57 -12.20 -8.86
C ALA A 365 21.27 -11.57 -9.39
N TYR A 366 20.25 -11.44 -8.55
CA TYR A 366 18.94 -10.91 -8.96
C TYR A 366 18.56 -9.71 -8.11
N SER A 367 18.22 -8.59 -8.76
CA SER A 367 17.72 -7.39 -8.11
C SER A 367 16.24 -7.19 -8.40
N LEU A 368 15.45 -6.88 -7.37
CA LEU A 368 14.01 -6.65 -7.51
C LEU A 368 13.70 -5.15 -7.50
N ARG A 369 13.01 -4.67 -8.53
CA ARG A 369 12.47 -3.31 -8.57
C ARG A 369 10.96 -3.34 -8.48
N ASP A 370 10.40 -2.73 -7.46
CA ASP A 370 8.95 -2.64 -7.20
C ASP A 370 8.49 -1.19 -7.41
N ALA A 371 7.50 -0.99 -8.27
CA ALA A 371 7.03 0.33 -8.66
C ALA A 371 6.27 1.03 -7.52
N ASN A 372 5.76 0.27 -6.56
CA ASN A 372 5.05 0.80 -5.40
C ASN A 372 5.97 1.28 -4.27
N LEU A 373 7.29 1.01 -4.32
CA LEU A 373 8.22 1.53 -3.31
C LEU A 373 8.30 3.06 -3.31
N GLU A 374 8.12 3.68 -4.48
CA GLU A 374 8.09 5.13 -4.70
C GLU A 374 6.66 5.69 -4.77
N ASN A 375 5.63 4.87 -4.54
CA ASN A 375 4.23 5.31 -4.56
C ASN A 375 3.83 5.88 -3.19
N ASP A 376 3.89 7.19 -3.03
CA ASP A 376 3.42 7.92 -1.85
C ASP A 376 1.98 8.45 -1.98
N ARG A 377 1.28 8.11 -3.06
CA ARG A 377 0.04 8.78 -3.48
C ARG A 377 -1.24 8.06 -3.05
N VAL A 378 -1.13 6.85 -2.51
CA VAL A 378 -2.27 5.96 -2.27
C VAL A 378 -3.31 6.51 -1.28
N LEU A 379 -2.88 7.22 -0.23
CA LEU A 379 -3.83 7.83 0.72
C LEU A 379 -4.53 9.05 0.09
N ALA A 380 -3.79 9.88 -0.64
CA ALA A 380 -4.38 10.98 -1.41
C ALA A 380 -5.37 10.46 -2.47
N GLN A 381 -5.05 9.33 -3.11
CA GLN A 381 -5.88 8.67 -4.11
C GLN A 381 -7.24 8.27 -3.53
N TRP A 382 -7.26 7.50 -2.44
CA TRP A 382 -8.53 7.08 -1.85
C TRP A 382 -9.30 8.24 -1.22
N TYR A 383 -8.62 9.22 -0.63
CA TYR A 383 -9.28 10.44 -0.15
C TYR A 383 -9.99 11.20 -1.29
N ALA A 384 -9.34 11.32 -2.46
CA ALA A 384 -9.97 11.93 -3.64
C ALA A 384 -11.16 11.10 -4.16
N MET A 385 -11.03 9.77 -4.21
CA MET A 385 -12.15 8.89 -4.60
C MET A 385 -13.34 8.99 -3.64
N ASN A 386 -13.09 9.09 -2.34
CA ASN A 386 -14.15 9.23 -1.32
C ASN A 386 -14.96 10.52 -1.48
N LYS A 387 -14.36 11.54 -2.10
CA LYS A 387 -14.97 12.84 -2.38
C LYS A 387 -15.56 12.96 -3.79
N ALA A 388 -15.36 11.97 -4.65
CA ALA A 388 -15.89 12.01 -6.01
C ALA A 388 -17.42 12.00 -5.98
N VAL A 389 -18.04 12.93 -6.71
CA VAL A 389 -19.50 13.05 -6.81
C VAL A 389 -20.00 12.30 -8.04
N THR A 390 -19.25 12.39 -9.15
CA THR A 390 -19.57 11.74 -10.41
C THR A 390 -18.58 10.64 -10.75
N LEU A 391 -18.98 9.74 -11.65
CA LEU A 391 -18.07 8.72 -12.20
C LEU A 391 -16.84 9.34 -12.88
N LYS A 392 -17.03 10.50 -13.53
CA LYS A 392 -15.95 11.26 -14.15
C LYS A 392 -14.97 11.82 -13.13
N ASP A 393 -15.46 12.35 -12.00
CA ASP A 393 -14.59 12.82 -10.92
C ASP A 393 -13.72 11.68 -10.36
N LEU A 394 -14.31 10.49 -10.21
CA LEU A 394 -13.57 9.31 -9.77
C LEU A 394 -12.50 8.89 -10.80
N GLN A 395 -12.84 8.86 -12.09
CA GLN A 395 -11.88 8.55 -13.15
C GLN A 395 -10.75 9.57 -13.19
N ASP A 396 -11.07 10.88 -13.10
CA ASP A 396 -10.10 11.96 -13.11
C ASP A 396 -9.18 11.91 -11.89
N ALA A 397 -9.71 11.60 -10.71
CA ALA A 397 -8.92 11.40 -9.51
C ALA A 397 -7.93 10.25 -9.68
N VAL A 398 -8.35 9.12 -10.26
CA VAL A 398 -7.48 7.97 -10.52
C VAL A 398 -6.42 8.29 -11.58
N HIS A 399 -6.76 9.02 -12.63
CA HIS A 399 -5.82 9.43 -13.67
C HIS A 399 -4.77 10.42 -13.17
N LYS A 400 -5.21 11.45 -12.45
CA LYS A 400 -4.34 12.54 -12.00
C LYS A 400 -3.37 12.10 -10.91
N ILE A 401 -3.83 11.24 -10.00
CA ILE A 401 -3.05 10.84 -8.82
C ILE A 401 -2.31 9.53 -9.09
N GLN A 402 -2.93 8.57 -9.80
CA GLN A 402 -2.37 7.25 -10.11
C GLN A 402 -1.67 6.61 -8.89
N GLY A 403 -2.41 6.55 -7.78
CA GLY A 403 -1.94 6.00 -6.51
C GLY A 403 -2.41 4.58 -6.22
N ILE A 404 -3.30 4.01 -7.04
CA ILE A 404 -3.81 2.65 -6.86
C ILE A 404 -2.69 1.64 -7.08
N PRO A 405 -2.36 0.78 -6.10
CA PRO A 405 -1.08 0.08 -6.15
C PRO A 405 -1.10 -1.22 -6.95
N TRP A 406 -2.17 -2.02 -6.85
CA TRP A 406 -2.23 -3.38 -7.41
C TRP A 406 -3.65 -3.94 -7.61
N VAL A 407 -4.63 -3.05 -7.73
CA VAL A 407 -6.04 -3.44 -7.91
C VAL A 407 -6.67 -2.74 -9.10
N ASN A 408 -7.57 -3.46 -9.78
CA ASN A 408 -8.54 -2.85 -10.68
C ASN A 408 -9.52 -2.01 -9.87
N THR A 409 -10.16 -1.05 -10.53
CA THR A 409 -11.29 -0.29 -10.00
C THR A 409 -12.49 -0.52 -10.89
N LEU A 410 -13.61 -0.96 -10.30
CA LEU A 410 -14.90 -1.02 -10.97
C LEU A 410 -15.84 -0.06 -10.28
N ALA A 411 -16.56 0.74 -11.05
CA ALA A 411 -17.47 1.74 -10.52
C ALA A 411 -18.74 1.86 -11.36
N VAL A 412 -19.79 2.41 -10.76
CA VAL A 412 -21.04 2.70 -11.44
C VAL A 412 -21.69 3.92 -10.80
N ASP A 413 -22.32 4.78 -11.61
CA ASP A 413 -23.12 5.89 -11.13
C ASP A 413 -24.62 5.59 -11.10
N ASP A 414 -25.38 6.49 -10.48
CA ASP A 414 -26.83 6.38 -10.37
C ASP A 414 -27.58 6.61 -11.70
N GLN A 415 -26.87 7.08 -12.74
CA GLN A 415 -27.36 7.20 -14.13
C GLN A 415 -27.12 5.92 -14.96
N GLY A 416 -26.48 4.91 -14.36
CA GLY A 416 -26.23 3.61 -14.99
C GLY A 416 -25.11 3.62 -16.01
N GLN A 417 -24.10 4.48 -15.86
CA GLN A 417 -22.82 4.34 -16.53
C GLN A 417 -21.90 3.47 -15.65
N SER A 418 -21.37 2.39 -16.22
CA SER A 418 -20.38 1.51 -15.57
C SER A 418 -18.97 1.79 -16.10
N LEU A 419 -17.98 1.64 -15.24
CA LEU A 419 -16.56 1.90 -15.50
C LEU A 419 -15.70 0.76 -14.97
N TYR A 420 -14.76 0.31 -15.80
CA TYR A 420 -13.62 -0.52 -15.40
C TYR A 420 -12.32 0.25 -15.62
N MET A 421 -11.37 0.14 -14.70
CA MET A 421 -10.01 0.67 -14.81
C MET A 421 -8.99 -0.31 -14.23
N ASN A 422 -7.98 -0.67 -15.03
CA ASN A 422 -6.71 -1.24 -14.57
C ASN A 422 -5.65 -0.12 -14.44
N VAL A 423 -6.06 1.05 -13.93
CA VAL A 423 -5.18 2.21 -13.78
C VAL A 423 -4.47 2.09 -12.42
N SER A 424 -3.47 1.21 -12.35
CA SER A 424 -2.62 0.98 -11.19
C SER A 424 -1.16 1.36 -11.46
N VAL A 425 -0.29 1.29 -10.45
CA VAL A 425 1.14 1.60 -10.58
C VAL A 425 1.87 0.43 -11.23
N VAL A 426 2.10 0.50 -12.54
CA VAL A 426 2.71 -0.58 -13.35
C VAL A 426 4.03 -0.13 -13.99
N PRO A 427 5.14 -0.88 -13.84
CA PRO A 427 6.40 -0.63 -14.52
C PRO A 427 6.26 -0.43 -16.02
N ASN A 428 6.92 0.59 -16.56
CA ASN A 428 6.95 0.89 -17.98
C ASN A 428 7.89 -0.07 -18.72
N VAL A 429 7.35 -1.23 -19.08
CA VAL A 429 8.02 -2.26 -19.87
C VAL A 429 7.08 -2.63 -21.01
N ASP A 430 7.29 -2.02 -22.18
CA ASP A 430 6.52 -2.30 -23.39
C ASP A 430 6.86 -3.68 -23.97
N ALA A 431 6.03 -4.15 -24.91
CA ALA A 431 6.20 -5.48 -25.52
C ALA A 431 7.56 -5.62 -26.23
N ASP A 432 8.01 -4.55 -26.85
CA ASP A 432 9.28 -4.46 -27.58
C ASP A 432 10.50 -4.61 -26.65
N LYS A 433 10.49 -3.88 -25.53
CA LYS A 433 11.50 -3.99 -24.48
C LYS A 433 11.44 -5.35 -23.82
N LEU A 434 10.25 -5.87 -23.54
CA LEU A 434 10.08 -7.20 -22.96
C LEU A 434 10.72 -8.26 -23.89
N ALA A 435 10.48 -8.19 -25.20
CA ALA A 435 11.06 -9.12 -26.17
C ALA A 435 12.60 -9.04 -26.27
N ARG A 436 13.18 -7.83 -26.16
CA ARG A 436 14.64 -7.62 -26.29
C ARG A 436 15.43 -7.83 -25.00
N CYS A 437 14.78 -7.68 -23.85
CA CYS A 437 15.46 -7.60 -22.55
C CYS A 437 15.07 -8.71 -21.58
N SER A 438 13.96 -9.42 -21.80
CA SER A 438 13.53 -10.44 -20.85
C SER A 438 14.19 -11.79 -21.09
N ASP A 439 14.46 -12.54 -20.01
CA ASP A 439 14.86 -13.95 -20.10
C ASP A 439 13.64 -14.80 -20.51
N PRO A 440 13.61 -15.39 -21.72
CA PRO A 440 12.45 -16.13 -22.20
C PRO A 440 12.15 -17.38 -21.34
N ARG A 441 13.14 -17.90 -20.60
CA ARG A 441 12.97 -19.09 -19.74
C ARG A 441 12.16 -18.79 -18.47
N ALA A 442 12.16 -17.53 -18.02
CA ALA A 442 11.39 -17.11 -16.85
C ALA A 442 9.88 -16.97 -17.14
N GLY A 443 9.53 -16.78 -18.42
CA GLY A 443 8.16 -16.57 -18.88
C GLY A 443 7.51 -15.30 -18.31
N LEU A 444 6.19 -15.20 -18.46
CA LEU A 444 5.42 -14.03 -18.04
C LEU A 444 4.92 -14.11 -16.58
N GLN A 445 5.17 -15.22 -15.90
CA GLN A 445 4.84 -15.34 -14.48
C GLN A 445 5.75 -14.45 -13.63
N LEU A 446 7.03 -14.36 -14.01
CA LEU A 446 8.05 -13.56 -13.35
C LEU A 446 8.87 -12.82 -14.41
N ILE A 447 8.71 -11.51 -14.49
CA ILE A 447 9.44 -10.70 -15.48
C ILE A 447 10.87 -10.51 -15.01
N VAL A 448 11.82 -11.18 -15.67
CA VAL A 448 13.26 -11.05 -15.43
C VAL A 448 13.88 -10.32 -16.62
N LEU A 449 14.37 -9.11 -16.40
CA LEU A 449 15.06 -8.27 -17.38
C LEU A 449 16.58 -8.42 -17.26
N ASP A 450 17.31 -8.15 -18.32
CA ASP A 450 18.78 -8.07 -18.30
C ASP A 450 19.25 -6.83 -17.53
N GLY A 451 19.87 -7.04 -16.37
CA GLY A 451 20.40 -5.97 -15.53
C GLY A 451 21.79 -5.51 -15.91
N SER A 452 22.44 -6.15 -16.89
CA SER A 452 23.76 -5.73 -17.39
C SER A 452 23.71 -4.63 -18.44
N ARG A 453 22.50 -4.27 -18.90
CA ARG A 453 22.22 -3.38 -20.02
C ARG A 453 21.32 -2.24 -19.59
N SER A 454 21.82 -1.01 -19.60
CA SER A 454 21.04 0.14 -19.13
C SER A 454 19.79 0.41 -19.98
N GLU A 455 19.80 0.05 -21.26
CA GLU A 455 18.62 0.15 -22.13
C GLU A 455 17.48 -0.80 -21.73
N CYS A 456 17.75 -1.79 -20.87
CA CYS A 456 16.77 -2.72 -20.33
C CYS A 456 16.13 -2.23 -19.02
N ALA A 457 16.56 -1.09 -18.48
CA ALA A 457 15.84 -0.41 -17.41
C ALA A 457 14.41 -0.02 -17.85
N TRP A 458 13.51 0.15 -16.87
CA TRP A 458 12.16 0.65 -17.12
C TRP A 458 12.16 1.93 -17.96
N GLY A 459 11.23 2.00 -18.90
CA GLY A 459 11.03 3.15 -19.76
C GLY A 459 10.66 4.41 -18.98
N SER A 460 10.78 5.56 -19.64
CA SER A 460 10.33 6.84 -19.12
C SER A 460 9.20 7.36 -19.99
N ASP A 461 8.21 7.97 -19.36
CA ASP A 461 7.10 8.62 -20.02
C ASP A 461 6.87 9.97 -19.36
N SER A 462 6.87 11.06 -20.14
CA SER A 462 6.71 12.41 -19.60
C SER A 462 5.30 12.68 -19.09
N SER A 463 4.30 11.90 -19.51
CA SER A 463 2.93 11.98 -18.96
C SER A 463 2.71 11.10 -17.73
N ALA A 464 3.67 10.25 -17.35
CA ALA A 464 3.56 9.45 -16.14
C ALA A 464 3.83 10.31 -14.89
N VAL A 465 3.00 10.12 -13.86
CA VAL A 465 3.13 10.87 -12.60
C VAL A 465 4.33 10.42 -11.76
N GLN A 466 4.93 9.28 -12.10
CA GLN A 466 6.10 8.72 -11.45
C GLN A 466 7.05 8.19 -12.53
N LYS A 467 8.36 8.35 -12.31
CA LYS A 467 9.37 7.83 -13.25
C LYS A 467 9.30 6.30 -13.28
N GLY A 468 9.42 5.72 -14.47
CA GLY A 468 9.52 4.27 -14.62
C GLY A 468 8.19 3.53 -14.66
N ILE A 469 7.04 4.22 -14.61
CA ILE A 469 5.71 3.59 -14.73
C ILE A 469 4.98 4.05 -16.00
N TYR A 470 3.95 3.29 -16.40
CA TYR A 470 3.06 3.71 -17.47
C TYR A 470 2.24 4.93 -17.05
N ALA A 471 2.00 5.85 -17.98
CA ALA A 471 1.01 6.91 -17.80
C ALA A 471 -0.41 6.34 -17.71
N ALA A 472 -1.29 7.01 -16.97
CA ALA A 472 -2.65 6.51 -16.68
C ALA A 472 -3.50 6.27 -17.94
N ASP A 473 -3.33 7.10 -18.98
CA ASP A 473 -4.05 7.02 -20.25
C ASP A 473 -3.62 5.83 -21.13
N LYS A 474 -2.47 5.21 -20.82
CA LYS A 474 -1.96 4.00 -21.49
C LYS A 474 -2.39 2.70 -20.81
N LEU A 475 -3.16 2.79 -19.73
CA LEU A 475 -3.63 1.64 -18.97
C LEU A 475 -5.09 1.26 -19.35
N PRO A 476 -5.45 -0.03 -19.28
CA PRO A 476 -6.76 -0.51 -19.68
C PRO A 476 -7.90 0.16 -18.91
N GLN A 477 -8.90 0.62 -19.64
CA GLN A 477 -10.11 1.19 -19.06
C GLN A 477 -11.27 1.05 -20.04
N LEU A 478 -12.50 0.97 -19.52
CA LEU A 478 -13.69 0.77 -20.34
C LEU A 478 -14.93 1.36 -19.66
N LEU A 479 -15.65 2.22 -20.39
CA LEU A 479 -16.97 2.71 -20.02
C LEU A 479 -18.04 1.95 -20.79
N ARG A 480 -19.11 1.54 -20.09
CA ARG A 480 -20.20 0.73 -20.64
C ARG A 480 -21.55 1.10 -20.02
N ARG A 481 -22.63 0.96 -20.78
CA ARG A 481 -24.01 1.09 -20.26
C ARG A 481 -24.69 -0.26 -20.01
N ASP A 482 -24.11 -1.36 -20.50
CA ASP A 482 -24.51 -2.72 -20.18
C ASP A 482 -23.86 -3.20 -18.87
N TYR A 483 -22.60 -3.62 -18.90
CA TYR A 483 -21.87 -4.01 -17.70
C TYR A 483 -20.36 -4.02 -17.92
N VAL A 484 -19.61 -4.05 -16.81
CA VAL A 484 -18.22 -4.50 -16.76
C VAL A 484 -18.03 -5.44 -15.57
N GLN A 485 -17.20 -6.46 -15.73
CA GLN A 485 -16.90 -7.43 -14.69
C GLN A 485 -15.40 -7.67 -14.55
N ASN A 486 -14.96 -8.09 -13.36
CA ASN A 486 -13.63 -8.67 -13.20
C ASN A 486 -13.63 -9.74 -12.10
N SER A 487 -12.91 -10.83 -12.37
CA SER A 487 -12.67 -11.94 -11.44
C SER A 487 -11.19 -12.31 -11.35
N ASN A 488 -10.31 -11.29 -11.34
CA ASN A 488 -8.83 -11.37 -11.30
C ASN A 488 -8.12 -11.87 -12.55
N ASP A 489 -8.88 -12.24 -13.59
CA ASP A 489 -8.34 -12.32 -14.94
C ASP A 489 -7.92 -10.93 -15.45
N SER A 490 -7.16 -10.94 -16.55
CA SER A 490 -6.68 -9.71 -17.20
C SER A 490 -7.83 -8.82 -17.69
N ALA A 491 -7.49 -7.57 -18.04
CA ALA A 491 -8.46 -6.63 -18.59
C ALA A 491 -9.13 -7.09 -19.89
N TRP A 492 -8.63 -8.16 -20.54
CA TRP A 492 -9.04 -8.59 -21.88
C TRP A 492 -10.55 -8.79 -22.04
N MET A 493 -11.19 -9.47 -21.09
CA MET A 493 -12.60 -9.91 -21.19
C MET A 493 -13.48 -9.32 -20.10
N VAL A 494 -13.19 -8.08 -19.68
CA VAL A 494 -14.05 -7.35 -18.73
C VAL A 494 -15.46 -7.11 -19.27
N ASN A 495 -15.58 -7.01 -20.60
CA ASN A 495 -16.85 -7.13 -21.33
C ASN A 495 -16.56 -7.75 -22.73
N PRO A 496 -17.08 -8.95 -23.06
CA PRO A 496 -16.83 -9.60 -24.35
C PRO A 496 -17.35 -8.85 -25.58
N ALA A 497 -18.29 -7.91 -25.43
CA ALA A 497 -18.75 -7.06 -26.53
C ALA A 497 -17.72 -5.99 -26.92
N GLN A 498 -16.73 -5.72 -26.06
CA GLN A 498 -15.62 -4.81 -26.36
C GLN A 498 -14.33 -5.27 -25.64
N PRO A 499 -13.65 -6.32 -26.16
CA PRO A 499 -12.43 -6.82 -25.56
C PRO A 499 -11.30 -5.77 -25.55
N LEU A 500 -10.57 -5.67 -24.44
CA LEU A 500 -9.43 -4.76 -24.30
C LEU A 500 -8.13 -5.49 -24.72
N SER A 501 -7.46 -5.02 -25.77
CA SER A 501 -6.29 -5.67 -26.37
C SER A 501 -5.21 -4.65 -26.74
N GLY A 502 -4.01 -5.12 -27.08
CA GLY A 502 -2.88 -4.29 -27.51
C GLY A 502 -2.03 -3.71 -26.37
N TYR A 503 -2.27 -4.13 -25.13
CA TYR A 503 -1.47 -3.72 -23.98
C TYR A 503 -0.21 -4.59 -23.84
N SER A 504 0.82 -4.06 -23.18
CA SER A 504 1.98 -4.88 -22.78
C SER A 504 1.53 -6.08 -21.94
N PRO A 505 2.13 -7.28 -22.11
CA PRO A 505 1.87 -8.43 -21.26
C PRO A 505 2.15 -8.20 -19.76
N VAL A 506 2.92 -7.15 -19.44
CA VAL A 506 3.16 -6.65 -18.07
C VAL A 506 1.90 -6.02 -17.48
N ILE A 507 1.03 -5.44 -18.30
CA ILE A 507 -0.24 -4.82 -17.89
C ILE A 507 -1.38 -5.84 -17.97
N SER A 508 -1.61 -6.39 -19.17
CA SER A 508 -2.76 -7.24 -19.47
C SER A 508 -2.45 -8.23 -20.58
N GLN A 509 -2.70 -9.52 -20.34
CA GLN A 509 -2.49 -10.59 -21.31
C GLN A 509 -3.78 -10.87 -22.09
N GLN A 510 -3.68 -10.97 -23.40
CA GLN A 510 -4.79 -11.30 -24.30
C GLN A 510 -4.66 -12.71 -24.88
N GLY A 511 -5.77 -13.32 -25.29
CA GLY A 511 -5.78 -14.64 -25.93
C GLY A 511 -5.50 -15.82 -25.00
N GLN A 512 -5.46 -15.58 -23.69
CA GLN A 512 -5.29 -16.63 -22.67
C GLN A 512 -6.67 -17.12 -22.20
N PRO A 513 -6.87 -18.44 -22.01
CA PRO A 513 -8.11 -18.94 -21.42
C PRO A 513 -8.40 -18.26 -20.08
N LEU A 514 -9.63 -17.76 -19.93
CA LEU A 514 -10.07 -17.16 -18.67
C LEU A 514 -10.16 -18.22 -17.57
N GLY A 515 -9.85 -17.81 -16.34
CA GLY A 515 -10.09 -18.60 -15.14
C GLY A 515 -11.56 -19.02 -15.03
N LEU A 516 -11.82 -20.18 -14.40
CA LEU A 516 -13.16 -20.74 -14.25
C LEU A 516 -14.14 -19.75 -13.58
N ARG A 517 -13.64 -18.92 -12.66
CA ARG A 517 -14.45 -17.91 -11.95
C ARG A 517 -14.88 -16.76 -12.86
N ALA A 518 -14.01 -16.25 -13.73
CA ALA A 518 -14.40 -15.23 -14.72
C ALA A 518 -15.35 -15.81 -15.78
N ARG A 519 -15.12 -17.06 -16.22
CA ARG A 519 -16.03 -17.77 -17.13
C ARG A 519 -17.42 -17.89 -16.53
N PHE A 520 -17.52 -18.31 -15.27
CA PHE A 520 -18.77 -18.37 -14.53
C PHE A 520 -19.46 -17.00 -14.42
N ALA A 521 -18.70 -15.94 -14.09
CA ALA A 521 -19.25 -14.58 -13.99
C ALA A 521 -19.82 -14.10 -15.33
N LEU A 522 -19.08 -14.28 -16.44
CA LEU A 522 -19.53 -13.90 -17.78
C LEU A 522 -20.73 -14.71 -18.25
N GLU A 523 -20.73 -16.03 -18.02
CA GLU A 523 -21.86 -16.90 -18.32
C GLU A 523 -23.10 -16.45 -17.55
N ARG A 524 -22.96 -16.19 -16.25
CA ARG A 524 -24.08 -15.78 -15.40
C ARG A 524 -24.65 -14.44 -15.84
N VAL A 525 -23.80 -13.44 -16.08
CA VAL A 525 -24.25 -12.12 -16.55
C VAL A 525 -24.86 -12.21 -17.95
N GLY A 526 -24.33 -13.05 -18.83
CA GLY A 526 -24.87 -13.28 -20.17
C GLY A 526 -26.27 -13.90 -20.18
N GLN A 527 -26.59 -14.73 -19.18
CA GLN A 527 -27.91 -15.36 -19.02
C GLN A 527 -28.95 -14.45 -18.34
N LEU A 528 -28.53 -13.38 -17.66
CA LEU A 528 -29.44 -12.45 -17.01
C LEU A 528 -30.07 -11.50 -18.05
N ALA A 529 -31.32 -11.77 -18.40
CA ALA A 529 -32.13 -10.84 -19.19
C ALA A 529 -32.47 -9.59 -18.36
N LYS A 530 -32.74 -8.47 -19.03
CA LYS A 530 -33.37 -7.32 -18.39
C LYS A 530 -34.79 -7.75 -18.01
N GLY A 531 -35.00 -8.00 -16.71
CA GLY A 531 -36.29 -8.34 -16.13
C GLY A 531 -37.21 -7.15 -16.00
#